data_AF-A0A352X5P1-F1
#
_entry.id   AF-A0A352X5P1-F1
#
_cell.length_a   1.000
_cell.length_b   1.000
_cell.length_c   1.000
_cell.angle_alpha   90.00
_cell.angle_beta   90.00
_cell.angle_gamma   90.00
#
_symmetry.space_group_name_H-M   'P 1'
#
loop_
_entity.id
_entity.type
_entity.pdbx_description
1 polymer ?
#
loop_
_entity_poly.entity_id
_entity_poly.type
_entity_poly.pdbx_seq_one_letter_code
_entity_poly.pdbx_strand_id
1 'polypeptide(L)'
;MTQSNYRPTLAIAIKLASMQPPEASDTSALAGLAGNNASVAIANNLLLHPGEPGEMLVQLENLGERALRWRLEIEGDFPLNWCSWQQEEPEEIGANQKVDKALCFQIPEDYFESQEALNYGRSRLKINYETQVYVYAETETARQLVAYRVFNLCVRPPSSYLNFLPAIYREVDFIGRFLTIFEQAFDPAVQTIDVLWAYLDPLTAPEALLPFLAHWVAWPIDRRWDTKQQRRLIRNAVELYRWHGTRRGLRFYLHLYTELPLDEDLPEAEKHISIEEIFSNGFTIGKTLIGTDSMLGGGRPFHFIVRLRPSASKQIDERLVRYIIEREKPAFCTYDLLILYN
;
A
#
# COMPACT_ATOMS: atom_id res chain seq x y z
N MET A 1 -44.94 -23.89 34.07
CA MET A 1 -44.58 -25.25 33.65
C MET A 1 -43.17 -25.53 34.14
N THR A 2 -43.03 -26.58 34.93
CA THR A 2 -41.90 -26.92 35.78
C THR A 2 -40.62 -27.21 34.98
N GLN A 3 -39.59 -26.40 35.19
CA GLN A 3 -38.22 -26.69 34.77
C GLN A 3 -37.72 -27.92 35.54
N SER A 4 -37.73 -29.09 34.88
CA SER A 4 -37.02 -30.25 35.40
C SER A 4 -35.52 -30.00 35.23
N ASN A 5 -34.85 -29.68 36.33
CA ASN A 5 -33.40 -29.76 36.49
C ASN A 5 -32.95 -31.21 36.31
N TYR A 6 -32.91 -31.69 35.07
CA TYR A 6 -32.28 -32.95 34.71
C TYR A 6 -30.79 -32.66 34.52
N ARG A 7 -29.96 -32.96 35.53
CA ARG A 7 -28.51 -33.06 35.32
C ARG A 7 -28.27 -34.37 34.55
N PRO A 8 -27.90 -34.35 33.25
CA PRO A 8 -27.53 -35.57 32.58
C PRO A 8 -26.27 -36.12 33.26
N THR A 9 -26.27 -37.41 33.56
CA THR A 9 -25.08 -38.17 33.94
C THR A 9 -24.01 -37.97 32.88
N LEU A 10 -22.96 -37.22 33.21
CA LEU A 10 -21.84 -36.87 32.33
C LEU A 10 -21.04 -38.12 31.95
N ALA A 11 -21.41 -38.78 30.86
CA ALA A 11 -20.59 -39.85 30.27
C ALA A 11 -19.48 -39.30 29.36
N ILE A 12 -19.57 -38.05 28.90
CA ILE A 12 -18.61 -37.43 27.99
C ILE A 12 -18.15 -36.08 28.55
N ALA A 13 -16.84 -35.86 28.62
CA ALA A 13 -16.24 -34.56 28.90
C ALA A 13 -15.92 -33.83 27.60
N ILE A 14 -16.26 -32.54 27.54
CA ILE A 14 -15.94 -31.65 26.41
C ILE A 14 -14.90 -30.63 26.86
N LYS A 15 -13.77 -30.57 26.15
CA LYS A 15 -12.78 -29.48 26.24
C LYS A 15 -12.77 -28.71 24.93
N LEU A 16 -12.74 -27.38 25.03
CA LEU A 16 -12.66 -26.49 23.89
C LEU A 16 -11.28 -25.84 23.92
N ALA A 17 -10.58 -25.84 22.79
CA ALA A 17 -9.31 -25.17 22.61
C ALA A 17 -9.34 -24.36 21.31
N SER A 18 -9.11 -23.05 21.39
CA SER A 18 -8.91 -22.24 20.19
C SER A 18 -7.52 -22.54 19.61
N MET A 19 -7.42 -22.71 18.29
CA MET A 19 -6.12 -22.91 17.62
C MET A 19 -5.40 -21.59 17.31
N GLN A 20 -6.11 -20.46 17.38
CA GLN A 20 -5.48 -19.14 17.43
C GLN A 20 -5.23 -18.79 18.90
N PRO A 21 -4.00 -18.42 19.29
CA PRO A 21 -3.75 -18.01 20.67
C PRO A 21 -4.65 -16.80 20.99
N PRO A 22 -5.28 -16.74 22.17
CA PRO A 22 -6.00 -15.55 22.58
C PRO A 22 -5.00 -14.40 22.69
N GLU A 23 -5.03 -13.46 21.75
CA GLU A 23 -4.22 -12.23 21.82
C GLU A 23 -4.61 -11.40 23.06
N ALA A 24 -5.86 -11.53 23.49
CA ALA A 24 -6.42 -10.93 24.67
C ALA A 24 -7.17 -11.97 25.52
N SER A 25 -6.88 -11.99 26.83
CA SER A 25 -7.71 -12.70 27.80
C SER A 25 -8.68 -11.69 28.41
N ASP A 26 -9.93 -12.04 28.66
CA ASP A 26 -10.83 -11.20 29.48
C ASP A 26 -10.35 -11.22 30.95
N THR A 27 -9.11 -10.78 31.21
CA THR A 27 -8.60 -10.63 32.55
C THR A 27 -9.26 -9.40 33.15
N SER A 28 -10.13 -9.70 34.11
CA SER A 28 -10.73 -8.84 35.13
C SER A 28 -9.78 -7.86 35.87
N ALA A 29 -8.52 -7.71 35.47
CA ALA A 29 -7.55 -6.84 36.12
C ALA A 29 -7.99 -5.37 36.16
N LEU A 30 -8.77 -4.91 35.16
CA LEU A 30 -9.40 -3.57 35.16
C LEU A 30 -10.84 -3.57 35.72
N ALA A 31 -11.48 -4.72 35.93
CA ALA A 31 -12.84 -4.81 36.47
C ALA A 31 -12.93 -4.33 37.93
N GLY A 32 -11.80 -4.22 38.64
CA GLY A 32 -11.74 -3.60 39.96
C GLY A 32 -12.01 -2.09 39.98
N LEU A 33 -11.97 -1.41 38.82
CA LEU A 33 -12.18 0.05 38.72
C LEU A 33 -13.61 0.43 38.30
N ALA A 34 -14.31 -0.45 37.58
CA ALA A 34 -15.67 -0.22 37.12
C ALA A 34 -16.60 -1.19 37.85
N GLY A 35 -17.12 -0.76 39.00
CA GLY A 35 -18.15 -1.51 39.71
C GLY A 35 -19.40 -1.65 38.84
N ASN A 36 -19.58 -2.81 38.20
CA ASN A 36 -20.87 -3.38 37.86
C ASN A 36 -20.73 -4.81 37.29
N ASN A 37 -21.40 -5.74 37.97
CA ASN A 37 -21.91 -7.04 37.50
C ASN A 37 -21.09 -7.79 36.44
N ALA A 38 -20.06 -8.50 36.90
CA ALA A 38 -19.42 -9.55 36.13
C ALA A 38 -20.39 -10.72 35.90
N SER A 39 -21.02 -10.75 34.73
CA SER A 39 -21.56 -12.00 34.18
C SER A 39 -20.41 -13.00 34.08
N VAL A 40 -20.65 -14.22 34.59
CA VAL A 40 -19.72 -15.36 34.61
C VAL A 40 -18.87 -15.41 33.33
N ALA A 41 -17.57 -15.15 33.45
CA ALA A 41 -16.64 -15.15 32.33
C ALA A 41 -16.56 -16.56 31.72
N ILE A 42 -17.05 -16.70 30.50
CA ILE A 42 -16.92 -17.93 29.71
C ILE A 42 -15.44 -18.01 29.31
N ALA A 43 -14.70 -18.98 29.86
CA ALA A 43 -13.25 -19.10 29.70
C ALA A 43 -12.79 -19.49 28.27
N ASN A 44 -13.74 -19.70 27.34
CA ASN A 44 -13.48 -20.16 25.99
C ASN A 44 -14.01 -19.11 25.00
N ASN A 45 -13.16 -18.14 24.64
CA ASN A 45 -13.47 -17.16 23.60
C ASN A 45 -12.68 -17.54 22.33
N LEU A 46 -13.32 -17.49 21.16
CA LEU A 46 -12.68 -17.58 19.86
C LEU A 46 -12.61 -16.18 19.25
N LEU A 47 -11.39 -15.68 19.05
CA LEU A 47 -11.16 -14.46 18.29
C LEU A 47 -11.30 -14.79 16.80
N LEU A 48 -12.03 -13.96 16.06
CA LEU A 48 -12.20 -14.09 14.62
C LEU A 48 -11.87 -12.78 13.93
N HIS A 49 -11.04 -12.85 12.89
CA HIS A 49 -10.75 -11.75 11.99
C HIS A 49 -11.55 -11.91 10.69
N PRO A 50 -12.20 -10.86 10.17
CA PRO A 50 -12.84 -10.90 8.86
C PRO A 50 -11.88 -11.39 7.77
N GLY A 51 -12.31 -12.32 6.92
CA GLY A 51 -11.50 -12.90 5.85
C GLY A 51 -10.62 -14.09 6.25
N GLU A 52 -10.30 -14.24 7.54
CA GLU A 52 -9.48 -15.34 8.03
C GLU A 52 -10.33 -16.47 8.64
N PRO A 53 -10.03 -17.75 8.36
CA PRO A 53 -10.70 -18.86 9.01
C PRO A 53 -10.22 -18.98 10.47
N GLY A 54 -11.16 -18.97 11.41
CA GLY A 54 -10.89 -19.29 12.81
C GLY A 54 -11.32 -20.70 13.16
N GLU A 55 -10.44 -21.44 13.83
CA GLU A 55 -10.67 -22.85 14.18
C GLU A 55 -10.83 -23.03 15.69
N MET A 56 -11.90 -23.72 16.08
CA MET A 56 -12.15 -24.18 17.44
C MET A 56 -12.07 -25.69 17.49
N LEU A 57 -11.14 -26.21 18.30
CA LEU A 57 -10.96 -27.64 18.51
C LEU A 57 -11.83 -28.10 19.68
N VAL A 58 -12.72 -29.04 19.40
CA VAL A 58 -13.62 -29.70 20.35
C VAL A 58 -13.05 -31.08 20.65
N GLN A 59 -12.50 -31.26 21.86
CA GLN A 59 -12.05 -32.56 22.35
C GLN A 59 -13.17 -33.21 23.15
N LEU A 60 -13.57 -34.41 22.73
CA LEU A 60 -14.56 -35.24 23.38
C LEU A 60 -13.84 -36.43 24.03
N GLU A 61 -14.05 -36.62 25.34
CA GLU A 61 -13.49 -37.74 26.10
C GLU A 61 -14.64 -38.56 26.70
N ASN A 62 -14.77 -39.82 26.29
CA ASN A 62 -15.78 -40.73 26.85
C ASN A 62 -15.27 -41.27 28.19
N LEU A 63 -15.87 -40.80 29.29
CA LEU A 63 -15.58 -41.23 30.67
C LEU A 63 -16.41 -42.46 31.08
N GLY A 64 -17.24 -42.99 30.19
CA GLY A 64 -18.06 -44.18 30.43
C GLY A 64 -17.34 -45.50 30.14
N GLU A 65 -17.88 -46.59 30.67
CA GLU A 65 -17.37 -47.96 30.48
C GLU A 65 -17.84 -48.61 29.16
N ARG A 66 -18.64 -47.93 28.35
CA ARG A 66 -19.24 -48.46 27.11
C ARG A 66 -18.98 -47.53 25.93
N ALA A 67 -18.93 -48.13 24.74
CA ALA A 67 -18.88 -47.36 23.49
C ALA A 67 -20.19 -46.60 23.29
N LEU A 68 -20.09 -45.36 22.82
CA LEU A 68 -21.22 -44.47 22.60
C LEU A 68 -21.17 -43.94 21.16
N ARG A 69 -22.29 -44.04 20.45
CA ARG A 69 -22.49 -43.32 19.19
C ARG A 69 -22.91 -41.90 19.51
N TRP A 70 -22.22 -40.91 18.98
CA TRP A 70 -22.46 -39.51 19.29
C TRP A 70 -22.61 -38.66 18.02
N ARG A 71 -23.30 -37.54 18.19
CA ARG A 71 -23.51 -36.50 17.18
C ARG A 71 -23.35 -35.14 17.85
N LEU A 72 -22.61 -34.25 17.19
CA LEU A 72 -22.45 -32.87 17.61
C LEU A 72 -23.46 -31.98 16.88
N GLU A 73 -24.03 -31.01 17.56
CA GLU A 73 -24.90 -29.99 16.99
C GLU A 73 -24.46 -28.64 17.54
N ILE A 74 -24.52 -27.61 16.70
CA ILE A 74 -24.06 -26.26 17.05
C ILE A 74 -25.25 -25.32 16.86
N GLU A 75 -25.56 -24.57 17.91
CA GLU A 75 -26.55 -23.50 17.86
C GLU A 75 -25.91 -22.23 18.40
N GLY A 76 -26.23 -21.08 17.80
CA GLY A 76 -25.75 -19.80 18.30
C GLY A 76 -26.43 -18.66 17.58
N ASP A 77 -26.21 -17.45 18.09
CA ASP A 77 -26.79 -16.23 17.51
C ASP A 77 -25.97 -15.69 16.32
N PHE A 78 -25.27 -16.58 15.60
CA PHE A 78 -24.43 -16.24 14.45
C PHE A 78 -25.06 -16.79 13.15
N PRO A 79 -24.82 -16.14 12.01
CA PRO A 79 -25.27 -16.63 10.71
C PRO A 79 -24.76 -18.06 10.41
N LEU A 80 -25.67 -18.98 10.08
CA LEU A 80 -25.32 -20.40 9.85
C LEU A 80 -24.28 -20.60 8.74
N ASN A 81 -24.18 -19.67 7.78
CA ASN A 81 -23.21 -19.69 6.70
C ASN A 81 -21.76 -19.43 7.16
N TRP A 82 -21.54 -18.98 8.39
CA TRP A 82 -20.19 -18.76 8.92
C TRP A 82 -19.53 -20.04 9.43
N CYS A 83 -20.32 -21.02 9.88
CA CYS A 83 -19.79 -22.24 10.47
C CYS A 83 -19.81 -23.38 9.46
N SER A 84 -18.65 -23.99 9.26
CA SER A 84 -18.50 -25.24 8.52
C SER A 84 -17.93 -26.30 9.44
N TRP A 85 -18.59 -27.46 9.49
CA TRP A 85 -18.15 -28.61 10.26
C TRP A 85 -18.66 -29.88 9.59
N GLN A 86 -17.91 -30.97 9.68
CA GLN A 86 -18.20 -32.22 8.97
C GLN A 86 -18.55 -33.34 9.96
N GLN A 87 -19.82 -33.74 9.98
CA GLN A 87 -20.29 -35.01 10.56
C GLN A 87 -21.60 -35.43 9.87
N GLU A 88 -21.48 -36.31 8.88
CA GLU A 88 -22.63 -36.86 8.14
C GLU A 88 -23.26 -38.05 8.86
N GLU A 89 -22.45 -38.87 9.53
CA GLU A 89 -22.87 -40.05 10.28
C GLU A 89 -22.47 -39.96 11.77
N PRO A 90 -23.26 -40.57 12.67
CA PRO A 90 -22.92 -40.63 14.09
C PRO A 90 -21.67 -41.49 14.30
N GLU A 91 -20.65 -40.90 14.94
CA GLU A 91 -19.37 -41.56 15.16
C GLU A 91 -19.37 -42.33 16.47
N GLU A 92 -18.57 -43.39 16.57
CA GLU A 92 -18.49 -44.22 17.77
C GLU A 92 -17.20 -43.89 18.55
N ILE A 93 -17.34 -43.57 19.84
CA ILE A 93 -16.22 -43.36 20.77
C ILE A 93 -16.18 -44.51 21.75
N GLY A 94 -15.06 -45.25 21.78
CA GLY A 94 -14.80 -46.30 22.76
C GLY A 94 -14.67 -45.77 24.20
N ALA A 95 -14.77 -46.66 25.18
CA ALA A 95 -14.57 -46.31 26.58
C ALA A 95 -13.16 -45.72 26.82
N ASN A 96 -13.06 -44.59 27.53
CA ASN A 96 -11.83 -43.82 27.77
C ASN A 96 -11.09 -43.34 26.50
N GLN A 97 -11.74 -43.33 25.34
CA GLN A 97 -11.16 -42.81 24.12
C GLN A 97 -11.40 -41.30 23.98
N LYS A 98 -10.45 -40.62 23.33
CA LYS A 98 -10.50 -39.19 23.00
C LYS A 98 -10.70 -39.01 21.51
N VAL A 99 -11.56 -38.08 21.13
CA VAL A 99 -11.79 -37.67 19.74
C VAL A 99 -11.74 -36.16 19.65
N ASP A 100 -11.01 -35.68 18.64
CA ASP A 100 -10.82 -34.26 18.37
C ASP A 100 -11.57 -33.90 17.08
N LYS A 101 -12.40 -32.86 17.14
CA LYS A 101 -13.10 -32.29 15.98
C LYS A 101 -12.82 -30.80 15.88
N ALA A 102 -12.55 -30.31 14.67
CA ALA A 102 -12.39 -28.89 14.40
C ALA A 102 -13.70 -28.29 13.90
N LEU A 103 -14.07 -27.14 14.46
CA LEU A 103 -15.13 -26.27 13.96
C LEU A 103 -14.48 -25.08 13.27
N CYS A 104 -14.76 -24.89 11.98
CA CYS A 104 -14.19 -23.81 11.19
C CYS A 104 -15.23 -22.68 11.04
N PHE A 105 -14.86 -21.47 11.46
CA PHE A 105 -15.66 -20.27 11.32
C PHE A 105 -15.02 -19.33 10.30
N GLN A 106 -15.76 -18.94 9.27
CA GLN A 106 -15.30 -18.00 8.26
C GLN A 106 -16.25 -16.82 8.18
N ILE A 107 -15.73 -15.63 8.43
CA ILE A 107 -16.48 -14.38 8.39
C ILE A 107 -16.15 -13.66 7.07
N PRO A 108 -17.15 -13.07 6.38
CA PRO A 108 -16.91 -12.24 5.20
C PRO A 108 -15.90 -11.12 5.48
N GLU A 109 -15.03 -10.83 4.52
CA GLU A 109 -14.02 -9.76 4.61
C GLU A 109 -14.66 -8.39 4.84
N ASP A 110 -15.83 -8.14 4.24
CA ASP A 110 -16.58 -6.88 4.28
C ASP A 110 -17.50 -6.75 5.50
N TYR A 111 -17.29 -7.56 6.54
CA TYR A 111 -18.19 -7.61 7.69
C TYR A 111 -18.42 -6.24 8.35
N PHE A 112 -17.37 -5.41 8.49
CA PHE A 112 -17.47 -4.09 9.10
C PHE A 112 -17.92 -3.00 8.13
N GLU A 113 -17.75 -3.21 6.83
CA GLU A 113 -18.04 -2.28 5.73
C GLU A 113 -19.41 -2.52 5.09
N SER A 114 -20.04 -3.67 5.37
CA SER A 114 -21.30 -4.08 4.77
C SER A 114 -22.43 -3.07 5.03
N GLN A 115 -23.36 -2.97 4.07
CA GLN A 115 -24.55 -2.11 4.19
C GLN A 115 -25.37 -2.46 5.46
N GLU A 116 -25.34 -3.72 5.90
CA GLU A 116 -25.98 -4.17 7.13
C GLU A 116 -25.33 -3.63 8.39
N ALA A 117 -24.01 -3.44 8.39
CA ALA A 117 -23.26 -2.79 9.46
C ALA A 117 -23.51 -1.28 9.52
N LEU A 118 -23.72 -0.64 8.36
CA LEU A 118 -23.94 0.80 8.23
C LEU A 118 -25.42 1.22 8.32
N ASN A 119 -26.35 0.27 8.48
CA ASN A 119 -27.78 0.54 8.52
C ASN A 119 -28.15 1.44 9.71
N TYR A 120 -28.57 2.68 9.42
CA TYR A 120 -29.03 3.69 10.39
C TYR A 120 -30.19 3.25 11.30
N GLY A 121 -30.89 2.17 10.95
CA GLY A 121 -31.98 1.59 11.77
C GLY A 121 -31.51 0.68 12.91
N ARG A 122 -30.27 0.17 12.88
CA ARG A 122 -29.67 -0.57 13.99
C ARG A 122 -28.70 0.35 14.73
N SER A 123 -28.91 0.52 16.04
CA SER A 123 -28.07 1.39 16.87
C SER A 123 -26.68 0.82 17.17
N ARG A 124 -26.45 -0.49 16.95
CA ARG A 124 -25.17 -1.15 17.25
C ARG A 124 -24.97 -2.43 16.44
N LEU A 125 -23.81 -2.55 15.79
CA LEU A 125 -23.34 -3.82 15.20
C LEU A 125 -22.97 -4.80 16.32
N LYS A 126 -23.45 -6.05 16.21
CA LYS A 126 -23.18 -7.10 17.19
C LYS A 126 -21.86 -7.79 16.86
N ILE A 127 -20.82 -7.52 17.64
CA ILE A 127 -19.45 -8.05 17.43
C ILE A 127 -19.08 -9.22 18.34
N ASN A 128 -19.99 -9.61 19.24
CA ASN A 128 -19.84 -10.74 20.15
C ASN A 128 -21.05 -11.64 19.98
N TYR A 129 -20.83 -12.90 19.66
CA TYR A 129 -21.88 -13.90 19.47
C TYR A 129 -21.71 -15.03 20.46
N GLU A 130 -22.81 -15.47 21.07
CA GLU A 130 -22.81 -16.61 21.97
C GLU A 130 -23.12 -17.86 21.16
N THR A 131 -22.29 -18.89 21.34
CA THR A 131 -22.38 -20.16 20.63
C THR A 131 -22.40 -21.32 21.62
N GLN A 132 -23.24 -22.31 21.32
CA GLN A 132 -23.48 -23.49 22.14
C GLN A 132 -23.22 -24.74 21.32
N VAL A 133 -22.41 -25.64 21.87
CA VAL A 133 -22.12 -26.95 21.29
C VAL A 133 -22.85 -27.99 22.11
N TYR A 134 -23.72 -28.74 21.47
CA TYR A 134 -24.46 -29.85 22.04
C TYR A 134 -23.86 -31.17 21.54
N VAL A 135 -23.73 -32.15 22.44
CA VAL A 135 -23.31 -33.51 22.11
C VAL A 135 -24.42 -34.45 22.53
N TYR A 136 -25.05 -35.05 21.53
CA TYR A 136 -26.09 -36.05 21.70
C TYR A 136 -25.48 -37.45 21.55
N ALA A 137 -25.89 -38.39 22.40
CA ALA A 137 -25.67 -39.81 22.15
C ALA A 137 -26.90 -40.41 21.46
N GLU A 138 -26.66 -41.24 20.46
CA GLU A 138 -27.69 -42.03 19.79
C GLU A 138 -27.76 -43.42 20.43
N THR A 139 -28.90 -43.70 21.06
CA THR A 139 -29.30 -45.03 21.50
C THR A 139 -30.36 -45.58 20.54
N GLU A 140 -30.54 -46.90 20.47
CA GLU A 140 -31.47 -47.58 19.53
C GLU A 140 -32.92 -47.02 19.52
N THR A 141 -33.33 -46.29 20.56
CA THR A 141 -34.70 -45.79 20.74
C THR A 141 -34.81 -44.27 20.92
N ALA A 142 -33.74 -43.53 21.19
CA ALA A 142 -33.79 -42.07 21.39
C ALA A 142 -32.41 -41.38 21.32
N ARG A 143 -32.43 -40.10 20.92
CA ARG A 143 -31.32 -39.15 21.07
C ARG A 143 -31.34 -38.57 22.47
N GLN A 144 -30.22 -38.70 23.19
CA GLN A 144 -30.08 -38.16 24.54
C GLN A 144 -28.95 -37.14 24.59
N LEU A 145 -29.22 -35.93 25.11
CA LEU A 145 -28.18 -34.94 25.34
C LEU A 145 -27.25 -35.41 26.47
N VAL A 146 -25.96 -35.56 26.17
CA VAL A 146 -24.96 -36.07 27.11
C VAL A 146 -24.11 -34.94 27.68
N ALA A 147 -23.76 -33.96 26.86
CA ALA A 147 -22.96 -32.82 27.28
C ALA A 147 -23.25 -31.59 26.41
N TYR A 148 -23.08 -30.41 26.98
CA TYR A 148 -23.07 -29.15 26.23
C TYR A 148 -22.00 -28.21 26.77
N ARG A 149 -21.51 -27.32 25.91
CA ARG A 149 -20.58 -26.23 26.27
C ARG A 149 -20.95 -24.95 25.54
N VAL A 150 -20.72 -23.83 26.21
CA VAL A 150 -20.93 -22.49 25.66
C VAL A 150 -19.58 -21.84 25.47
N PHE A 151 -19.40 -21.12 24.37
CA PHE A 151 -18.22 -20.33 24.04
C PHE A 151 -18.62 -19.07 23.27
N ASN A 152 -17.81 -18.02 23.33
CA ASN A 152 -18.11 -16.77 22.61
C ASN A 152 -17.29 -16.68 21.32
N LEU A 153 -17.93 -16.21 20.24
CA LEU A 153 -17.27 -15.78 19.02
C LEU A 153 -17.10 -14.25 19.08
N CYS A 154 -15.86 -13.79 19.12
CA CYS A 154 -15.50 -12.38 19.21
C CYS A 154 -14.93 -11.94 17.86
N VAL A 155 -15.73 -11.21 17.07
CA VAL A 155 -15.29 -10.67 15.77
C VAL A 155 -14.52 -9.38 16.02
N ARG A 156 -13.26 -9.32 15.59
CA ARG A 156 -12.38 -8.16 15.80
C ARG A 156 -11.63 -7.81 14.51
N PRO A 157 -11.48 -6.51 14.19
CA PRO A 157 -10.58 -6.12 13.13
C PRO A 157 -9.13 -6.43 13.56
N PRO A 158 -8.27 -6.91 12.66
CA PRO A 158 -6.85 -7.06 12.95
C PRO A 158 -6.23 -5.67 13.21
N SER A 159 -5.29 -5.59 14.14
CA SER A 159 -4.56 -4.36 14.45
C SER A 159 -3.08 -4.62 14.59
N SER A 160 -2.27 -3.95 13.78
CA SER A 160 -0.81 -4.03 13.89
C SER A 160 -0.29 -3.27 15.11
N TYR A 161 -1.06 -2.29 15.59
CA TYR A 161 -0.63 -1.37 16.64
C TYR A 161 -0.49 -2.03 18.02
N LEU A 162 -1.20 -3.14 18.26
CA LEU A 162 -1.06 -3.93 19.48
C LEU A 162 0.35 -4.48 19.69
N ASN A 163 1.08 -4.76 18.61
CA ASN A 163 2.45 -5.28 18.68
C ASN A 163 3.45 -4.27 19.29
N PHE A 164 3.12 -2.98 19.24
CA PHE A 164 3.94 -1.91 19.83
C PHE A 164 3.66 -1.69 21.32
N LEU A 165 2.66 -2.36 21.90
CA LEU A 165 2.31 -2.22 23.32
C LEU A 165 2.98 -3.26 24.22
N PRO A 166 3.21 -2.92 25.51
CA PRO A 166 3.54 -3.91 26.54
C PRO A 166 2.47 -5.01 26.68
N ALA A 167 2.87 -6.21 27.09
CA ALA A 167 1.99 -7.38 27.20
C ALA A 167 0.72 -7.12 28.04
N ILE A 168 0.83 -6.38 29.14
CA ILE A 168 -0.28 -6.04 30.05
C ILE A 168 -1.43 -5.34 29.31
N TYR A 169 -1.13 -4.54 28.29
CA TYR A 169 -2.15 -3.83 27.50
C TYR A 169 -2.65 -4.65 26.30
N ARG A 170 -1.84 -5.58 25.79
CA ARG A 170 -2.26 -6.51 24.71
C ARG A 170 -3.34 -7.45 25.18
N GLU A 171 -3.25 -7.87 26.44
CA GLU A 171 -4.21 -8.81 27.02
C GLU A 171 -5.63 -8.24 27.11
N VAL A 172 -5.86 -6.93 26.93
CA VAL A 172 -7.17 -6.30 27.08
C VAL A 172 -7.87 -6.11 25.72
N ASP A 173 -8.98 -6.84 25.50
CA ASP A 173 -9.79 -6.78 24.27
C ASP A 173 -10.22 -5.36 23.85
N PHE A 174 -10.59 -4.54 24.84
CA PHE A 174 -11.00 -3.16 24.59
C PHE A 174 -9.87 -2.32 23.96
N ILE A 175 -8.62 -2.51 24.39
CA ILE A 175 -7.48 -1.74 23.89
C ILE A 175 -7.23 -2.04 22.41
N GLY A 176 -7.32 -3.31 22.01
CA GLY A 176 -7.24 -3.71 20.60
C GLY A 176 -8.27 -2.98 19.76
N ARG A 177 -9.56 -3.08 20.13
CA ARG A 177 -10.64 -2.39 19.41
C ARG A 177 -10.50 -0.87 19.38
N PHE A 178 -10.05 -0.28 20.49
CA PHE A 178 -9.86 1.17 20.58
C PHE A 178 -8.72 1.64 19.68
N LEU A 179 -7.60 0.91 19.64
CA LEU A 179 -6.47 1.23 18.78
C LEU A 179 -6.80 1.09 17.30
N THR A 180 -7.61 0.10 16.91
CA THR A 180 -8.02 -0.05 15.52
C THR A 180 -8.71 1.21 14.98
N ILE A 181 -9.46 1.95 15.82
CA ILE A 181 -10.08 3.21 15.39
C ILE A 181 -9.01 4.23 14.96
N PHE A 182 -7.91 4.33 15.70
CA PHE A 182 -6.81 5.23 15.35
C PHE A 182 -6.03 4.72 14.15
N GLU A 183 -5.75 3.42 14.10
CA GLU A 183 -5.06 2.80 12.97
C GLU A 183 -5.82 3.09 11.66
N GLN A 184 -7.13 2.86 11.63
CA GLN A 184 -7.98 3.18 10.48
C GLN A 184 -8.09 4.69 10.20
N ALA A 185 -8.12 5.54 11.22
CA ALA A 185 -8.16 6.99 11.03
C ALA A 185 -6.85 7.57 10.47
N PHE A 186 -5.69 6.98 10.82
CA PHE A 186 -4.38 7.41 10.34
C PHE A 186 -3.95 6.73 9.04
N ASP A 187 -4.53 5.59 8.70
CA ASP A 187 -4.16 4.81 7.50
C ASP A 187 -4.08 5.66 6.22
N PRO A 188 -5.04 6.56 5.90
CA PRO A 188 -4.94 7.41 4.71
C PRO A 188 -3.73 8.35 4.73
N ALA A 189 -3.33 8.83 5.91
CA ALA A 189 -2.16 9.70 6.05
C ALA A 189 -0.86 8.90 5.86
N VAL A 190 -0.80 7.68 6.40
CA VAL A 190 0.34 6.77 6.20
C VAL A 190 0.49 6.42 4.71
N GLN A 191 -0.60 6.01 4.05
CA GLN A 191 -0.61 5.76 2.61
C GLN A 191 -0.16 6.98 1.79
N THR A 192 -0.57 8.19 2.21
CA THR A 192 -0.13 9.43 1.55
C THR A 192 1.39 9.65 1.69
N ILE A 193 1.96 9.33 2.85
CA ILE A 193 3.41 9.42 3.09
C ILE A 193 4.15 8.38 2.26
N ASP A 194 3.63 7.15 2.15
CA ASP A 194 4.25 6.09 1.34
C ASP A 194 4.32 6.46 -0.15
N VAL A 195 3.34 7.24 -0.65
CA VAL A 195 3.29 7.73 -2.03
C VAL A 195 3.88 9.14 -2.18
N LEU A 196 4.41 9.74 -1.12
CA LEU A 196 4.92 11.13 -1.12
C LEU A 196 6.00 11.36 -2.19
N TRP A 197 6.84 10.36 -2.45
CA TRP A 197 7.89 10.44 -3.48
C TRP A 197 7.33 10.81 -4.87
N ALA A 198 6.11 10.35 -5.21
CA ALA A 198 5.47 10.61 -6.49
C ALA A 198 5.04 12.08 -6.63
N TYR A 199 4.80 12.78 -5.50
CA TYR A 199 4.55 14.21 -5.47
C TYR A 199 5.84 15.04 -5.58
N LEU A 200 7.00 14.45 -5.29
CA LEU A 200 8.29 15.16 -5.36
C LEU A 200 9.00 14.99 -6.71
N ASP A 201 8.69 13.95 -7.50
CA ASP A 201 9.19 13.84 -8.88
C ASP A 201 8.36 14.73 -9.82
N PRO A 202 8.97 15.73 -10.50
CA PRO A 202 8.27 16.58 -11.46
C PRO A 202 7.56 15.82 -12.58
N LEU A 203 7.99 14.59 -12.92
CA LEU A 203 7.32 13.81 -13.96
C LEU A 203 5.98 13.23 -13.52
N THR A 204 5.80 12.90 -12.24
CA THR A 204 4.59 12.26 -11.70
C THR A 204 3.73 13.19 -10.87
N ALA A 205 4.31 14.27 -10.34
CA ALA A 205 3.62 15.21 -9.46
C ALA A 205 2.36 15.81 -10.14
N PRO A 206 1.31 16.17 -9.39
CA PRO A 206 0.17 16.89 -9.96
C PRO A 206 0.59 18.27 -10.49
N GLU A 207 -0.09 18.77 -11.52
CA GLU A 207 0.24 20.06 -12.17
C GLU A 207 0.22 21.24 -11.17
N ALA A 208 -0.71 21.21 -10.22
CA ALA A 208 -0.83 22.22 -9.16
C ALA A 208 0.42 22.31 -8.27
N LEU A 209 1.23 21.26 -8.17
CA LEU A 209 2.45 21.21 -7.36
C LEU A 209 3.70 21.62 -8.15
N LEU A 210 3.64 21.70 -9.48
CA LEU A 210 4.78 22.12 -10.31
C LEU A 210 5.33 23.51 -9.96
N PRO A 211 4.51 24.55 -9.65
CA PRO A 211 5.01 25.83 -9.16
C PRO A 211 5.85 25.74 -7.90
N PHE A 212 5.49 24.87 -6.97
CA PHE A 212 6.25 24.63 -5.76
C PHE A 212 7.59 23.95 -6.07
N LEU A 213 7.58 22.89 -6.89
CA LEU A 213 8.82 22.20 -7.29
C LEU A 213 9.75 23.11 -8.09
N ALA A 214 9.21 23.91 -9.01
CA ALA A 214 9.97 24.89 -9.78
C ALA A 214 10.60 25.95 -8.87
N HIS A 215 9.84 26.46 -7.88
CA HIS A 215 10.37 27.40 -6.89
C HIS A 215 11.52 26.79 -6.07
N TRP A 216 11.39 25.51 -5.67
CA TRP A 216 12.44 24.79 -4.93
C TRP A 216 13.77 24.73 -5.68
N VAL A 217 13.74 24.52 -6.99
CA VAL A 217 14.94 24.52 -7.83
C VAL A 217 15.27 25.89 -8.42
N ALA A 218 14.61 26.96 -7.99
CA ALA A 218 14.72 28.32 -8.53
C ALA A 218 14.50 28.42 -10.05
N TRP A 219 13.68 27.53 -10.62
CA TRP A 219 13.32 27.50 -12.03
C TRP A 219 12.12 28.42 -12.33
N PRO A 220 12.24 29.40 -13.25
CA PRO A 220 11.12 30.24 -13.62
C PRO A 220 10.13 29.46 -14.50
N ILE A 221 8.86 29.45 -14.10
CA ILE A 221 7.80 28.86 -14.93
C ILE A 221 7.42 29.84 -16.05
N ASP A 222 7.57 29.39 -17.28
CA ASP A 222 7.13 30.10 -18.48
C ASP A 222 5.91 29.41 -19.09
N ARG A 223 4.80 30.14 -19.20
CA ARG A 223 3.53 29.66 -19.80
C ARG A 223 3.64 29.37 -21.30
N ARG A 224 4.73 29.81 -21.95
CA ARG A 224 5.00 29.48 -23.36
C ARG A 224 5.32 28.00 -23.57
N TRP A 225 5.60 27.26 -22.50
CA TRP A 225 6.04 25.87 -22.56
C TRP A 225 4.91 24.92 -22.21
N ASP A 226 4.85 23.78 -22.90
CA ASP A 226 3.90 22.72 -22.57
C ASP A 226 4.24 22.12 -21.19
N THR A 227 3.22 21.65 -20.48
CA THR A 227 3.37 21.07 -19.14
C THR A 227 4.39 19.91 -19.17
N LYS A 228 4.42 19.09 -20.24
CA LYS A 228 5.42 18.00 -20.37
C LYS A 228 6.86 18.52 -20.50
N GLN A 229 7.05 19.65 -21.17
CA GLN A 229 8.37 20.28 -21.32
C GLN A 229 8.80 20.90 -19.99
N GLN A 230 7.90 21.63 -19.32
CA GLN A 230 8.16 22.21 -18.01
C GLN A 230 8.61 21.14 -17.00
N ARG A 231 7.92 20.00 -16.94
CA ARG A 231 8.28 18.88 -16.05
C ARG A 231 9.69 18.36 -16.31
N ARG A 232 10.06 18.16 -17.58
CA ARG A 232 11.42 17.74 -17.96
C ARG A 232 12.48 18.78 -17.59
N LEU A 233 12.16 20.05 -17.74
CA LEU A 233 13.08 21.14 -17.46
C LEU A 233 13.28 21.35 -15.95
N ILE A 234 12.22 21.25 -15.15
CA ILE A 234 12.31 21.24 -13.67
C ILE A 234 13.14 20.04 -13.18
N ARG A 235 12.88 18.84 -13.71
CA ARG A 235 13.63 17.62 -13.33
C ARG A 235 15.14 17.74 -13.59
N ASN A 236 15.51 18.39 -14.69
CA ASN A 236 16.91 18.55 -15.09
C ASN A 236 17.50 19.93 -14.72
N ALA A 237 16.78 20.76 -13.96
CA ALA A 237 17.17 22.13 -13.68
C ALA A 237 18.58 22.22 -13.05
N VAL A 238 18.88 21.35 -12.09
CA VAL A 238 20.19 21.30 -11.42
C VAL A 238 21.32 20.98 -12.41
N GLU A 239 21.12 20.03 -13.32
CA GLU A 239 22.12 19.70 -14.35
C GLU A 239 22.32 20.86 -15.34
N LEU A 240 21.22 21.52 -15.74
CA LEU A 240 21.27 22.69 -16.60
C LEU A 240 22.06 23.83 -15.94
N TYR A 241 21.82 24.13 -14.67
CA TYR A 241 22.61 25.14 -13.94
C TYR A 241 24.09 24.77 -13.83
N ARG A 242 24.41 23.49 -13.65
CA ARG A 242 25.81 23.02 -13.58
C ARG A 242 26.57 23.18 -14.89
N TRP A 243 25.88 23.13 -16.02
CA TRP A 243 26.48 23.26 -17.35
C TRP A 243 26.14 24.58 -18.05
N HIS A 244 25.60 25.55 -17.30
CA HIS A 244 25.29 26.88 -17.82
C HIS A 244 26.52 27.50 -18.47
N GLY A 245 26.35 28.14 -19.64
CA GLY A 245 27.44 28.73 -20.40
C GLY A 245 28.33 27.72 -21.15
N THR A 246 28.05 26.41 -21.11
CA THR A 246 28.82 25.40 -21.84
C THR A 246 28.07 24.89 -23.08
N ARG A 247 28.83 24.42 -24.08
CA ARG A 247 28.28 23.74 -25.27
C ARG A 247 27.38 22.56 -24.89
N ARG A 248 27.77 21.79 -23.88
CA ARG A 248 27.01 20.63 -23.37
C ARG A 248 25.68 21.08 -22.77
N GLY A 249 25.69 22.08 -21.90
CA GLY A 249 24.49 22.61 -21.25
C GLY A 249 23.50 23.18 -22.26
N LEU A 250 23.98 24.01 -23.19
CA LEU A 250 23.14 24.58 -24.24
C LEU A 250 22.51 23.49 -25.13
N ARG A 251 23.31 22.50 -25.56
CA ARG A 251 22.80 21.38 -26.36
C ARG A 251 21.77 20.56 -25.59
N PHE A 252 22.01 20.30 -24.31
CA PHE A 252 21.07 19.56 -23.46
C PHE A 252 19.77 20.32 -23.24
N TYR A 253 19.81 21.64 -23.03
CA TYR A 253 18.61 22.47 -22.93
C TYR A 253 17.80 22.41 -24.25
N LEU A 254 18.48 22.60 -25.38
CA LEU A 254 17.84 22.54 -26.70
C LEU A 254 17.22 21.16 -26.94
N HIS A 255 17.86 20.08 -26.50
CA HIS A 255 17.28 18.73 -26.53
C HIS A 255 16.01 18.63 -25.66
N LEU A 256 16.03 19.11 -24.42
CA LEU A 256 14.84 19.05 -23.54
C LEU A 256 13.65 19.83 -24.10
N TYR A 257 13.91 20.93 -24.81
CA TYR A 257 12.87 21.75 -25.42
C TYR A 257 12.39 21.19 -26.78
N THR A 258 13.31 20.92 -27.71
CA THR A 258 12.98 20.49 -29.09
C THR A 258 12.74 18.99 -29.20
N GLU A 259 13.16 18.21 -28.21
CA GLU A 259 13.23 16.74 -28.19
C GLU A 259 13.97 16.14 -29.39
N LEU A 260 14.83 16.93 -30.06
CA LEU A 260 15.74 16.42 -31.07
C LEU A 260 16.82 15.58 -30.39
N PRO A 261 17.24 14.45 -30.96
CA PRO A 261 18.24 13.59 -30.34
C PRO A 261 19.59 14.31 -30.21
N LEU A 262 20.38 13.91 -29.19
CA LEU A 262 21.69 14.50 -28.92
C LEU A 262 22.80 13.96 -29.84
N ASP A 263 22.59 12.76 -30.39
CA ASP A 263 23.48 12.04 -31.30
C ASP A 263 24.95 12.07 -30.85
N GLU A 264 25.24 11.65 -29.62
CA GLU A 264 26.59 11.73 -29.07
C GLU A 264 27.62 10.93 -29.88
N ASP A 265 27.18 9.86 -30.55
CA ASP A 265 28.01 8.96 -31.34
C ASP A 265 28.33 9.50 -32.75
N LEU A 266 27.60 10.53 -33.22
CA LEU A 266 27.78 11.11 -34.55
C LEU A 266 28.80 12.27 -34.53
N PRO A 267 29.47 12.55 -35.66
CA PRO A 267 30.26 13.78 -35.79
C PRO A 267 29.37 15.03 -35.70
N GLU A 268 29.90 16.13 -35.17
CA GLU A 268 29.15 17.40 -34.96
C GLU A 268 28.44 17.91 -36.21
N ALA A 269 28.98 17.64 -37.40
CA ALA A 269 28.38 18.03 -38.66
C ALA A 269 27.03 17.33 -38.95
N GLU A 270 26.81 16.14 -38.39
CA GLU A 270 25.64 15.30 -38.68
C GLU A 270 24.58 15.31 -37.57
N LYS A 271 24.92 15.82 -36.37
CA LYS A 271 24.01 15.87 -35.23
C LYS A 271 22.76 16.69 -35.52
N HIS A 272 21.62 16.30 -34.95
CA HIS A 272 20.40 17.11 -35.04
C HIS A 272 20.54 18.46 -34.31
N ILE A 273 21.33 18.51 -33.23
CA ILE A 273 21.71 19.73 -32.53
C ILE A 273 23.24 19.86 -32.60
N SER A 274 23.72 20.68 -33.52
CA SER A 274 25.13 20.93 -33.73
C SER A 274 25.50 22.33 -33.21
N ILE A 275 26.59 22.41 -32.46
CA ILE A 275 27.13 23.68 -31.96
C ILE A 275 28.61 23.73 -32.30
N GLU A 276 28.97 24.61 -33.23
CA GLU A 276 30.34 24.79 -33.71
C GLU A 276 30.90 26.12 -33.23
N GLU A 277 32.02 26.07 -32.53
CA GLU A 277 32.76 27.25 -32.10
C GLU A 277 33.77 27.65 -33.18
N ILE A 278 33.71 28.90 -33.64
CA ILE A 278 34.67 29.41 -34.61
C ILE A 278 35.87 29.95 -33.83
N PHE A 279 36.82 29.06 -33.56
CA PHE A 279 38.13 29.45 -33.03
C PHE A 279 38.93 30.15 -34.12
N SER A 280 38.64 31.43 -34.32
CA SER A 280 39.49 32.29 -35.13
C SER A 280 40.72 32.69 -34.32
N ASN A 281 41.77 31.87 -34.37
CA ASN A 281 43.10 32.41 -34.14
C ASN A 281 43.41 33.30 -35.36
N GLY A 282 43.49 34.62 -35.15
CA GLY A 282 44.00 35.55 -36.16
C GLY A 282 45.39 35.12 -36.66
N PHE A 283 45.80 35.61 -37.82
CA PHE A 283 47.03 35.12 -38.47
C PHE A 283 48.31 35.54 -37.73
N THR A 284 49.21 34.59 -37.47
CA THR A 284 50.60 34.80 -37.02
C THR A 284 51.57 34.41 -38.14
N ILE A 285 52.60 35.22 -38.42
CA ILE A 285 53.53 34.99 -39.55
C ILE A 285 54.68 34.07 -39.12
N GLY A 286 54.80 32.92 -39.82
CA GLY A 286 55.76 31.82 -39.60
C GLY A 286 55.47 30.68 -40.60
N LYS A 287 56.01 29.46 -40.41
CA LYS A 287 55.82 28.31 -41.35
C LYS A 287 54.33 27.93 -41.52
N THR A 288 53.65 28.52 -42.51
CA THR A 288 52.24 28.25 -42.83
C THR A 288 52.09 27.84 -44.30
N LEU A 289 51.21 26.86 -44.59
CA LEU A 289 50.91 26.38 -45.94
C LEU A 289 49.69 27.13 -46.50
N ILE A 290 49.83 27.77 -47.67
CA ILE A 290 48.73 28.49 -48.33
C ILE A 290 47.68 27.49 -48.82
N GLY A 291 46.42 27.69 -48.41
CA GLY A 291 45.29 26.81 -48.69
C GLY A 291 44.83 25.95 -47.50
N THR A 292 45.68 25.80 -46.49
CA THR A 292 45.38 25.15 -45.20
C THR A 292 45.41 26.16 -44.05
N ASP A 293 46.41 27.05 -44.07
CA ASP A 293 46.74 27.99 -43.01
C ASP A 293 46.99 29.40 -43.60
N SER A 294 46.03 30.04 -44.25
CA SER A 294 46.16 31.44 -44.68
C SER A 294 44.88 32.20 -44.40
N MET A 295 44.93 33.31 -43.64
CA MET A 295 43.75 34.12 -43.31
C MET A 295 44.00 35.63 -43.46
N LEU A 296 43.04 36.32 -44.09
CA LEU A 296 42.98 37.77 -44.32
C LEU A 296 41.54 38.22 -43.99
N GLY A 297 41.36 39.04 -42.96
CA GLY A 297 40.04 39.49 -42.47
C GLY A 297 39.64 38.82 -41.16
N GLY A 298 39.55 39.62 -40.09
CA GLY A 298 39.39 39.16 -38.71
C GLY A 298 38.14 38.30 -38.46
N GLY A 299 38.33 37.20 -37.75
CA GLY A 299 37.22 36.40 -37.25
C GLY A 299 36.45 37.10 -36.14
N ARG A 300 35.21 36.66 -35.90
CA ARG A 300 34.41 37.09 -34.75
C ARG A 300 34.89 36.31 -33.51
N PRO A 301 35.62 36.93 -32.57
CA PRO A 301 36.02 36.23 -31.36
C PRO A 301 34.79 35.84 -30.54
N PHE A 302 34.86 34.71 -29.84
CA PHE A 302 33.77 34.18 -29.00
C PHE A 302 32.43 34.04 -29.76
N HIS A 303 32.51 33.58 -31.02
CA HIS A 303 31.35 33.35 -31.87
C HIS A 303 31.13 31.86 -32.12
N PHE A 304 29.88 31.41 -31.99
CA PHE A 304 29.49 30.02 -32.26
C PHE A 304 28.25 29.94 -33.14
N ILE A 305 28.14 28.88 -33.93
CA ILE A 305 26.99 28.61 -34.79
C ILE A 305 26.18 27.48 -34.18
N VAL A 306 24.89 27.71 -33.94
CA VAL A 306 23.93 26.68 -33.54
C VAL A 306 23.15 26.25 -34.78
N ARG A 307 23.25 24.96 -35.14
CA ARG A 307 22.44 24.36 -36.21
C ARG A 307 21.46 23.36 -35.63
N LEU A 308 20.17 23.56 -35.94
CA LEU A 308 19.10 22.64 -35.61
C LEU A 308 18.60 21.98 -36.89
N ARG A 309 18.49 20.65 -36.89
CA ARG A 309 18.00 19.86 -38.04
C ARG A 309 16.73 19.09 -37.66
N PRO A 310 15.57 19.74 -37.55
CA PRO A 310 14.32 19.05 -37.31
C PRO A 310 13.89 18.22 -38.54
N SER A 311 13.15 17.14 -38.28
CA SER A 311 12.38 16.44 -39.32
C SER A 311 11.28 17.36 -39.87
N ALA A 312 10.96 17.26 -41.17
CA ALA A 312 9.91 18.06 -41.83
C ALA A 312 8.55 18.16 -41.09
N SER A 313 8.21 17.19 -40.25
CA SER A 313 6.98 17.18 -39.44
C SER A 313 7.02 18.04 -38.17
N LYS A 314 8.20 18.47 -37.72
CA LYS A 314 8.38 19.14 -36.42
C LYS A 314 8.73 20.61 -36.61
N GLN A 315 7.73 21.48 -36.40
CA GLN A 315 7.92 22.93 -36.45
C GLN A 315 8.53 23.41 -35.12
N ILE A 316 9.69 24.05 -35.19
CA ILE A 316 10.38 24.62 -34.03
C ILE A 316 10.11 26.13 -33.99
N ASP A 317 9.72 26.65 -32.83
CA ASP A 317 9.59 28.10 -32.63
C ASP A 317 10.98 28.73 -32.47
N GLU A 318 11.45 29.39 -33.53
CA GLU A 318 12.73 30.08 -33.57
C GLU A 318 12.86 31.13 -32.46
N ARG A 319 11.77 31.83 -32.10
CA ARG A 319 11.81 32.89 -31.08
C ARG A 319 12.13 32.31 -29.70
N LEU A 320 11.55 31.14 -29.41
CA LEU A 320 11.81 30.43 -28.16
C LEU A 320 13.23 29.85 -28.12
N VAL A 321 13.73 29.30 -29.24
CA VAL A 321 15.12 28.83 -29.34
C VAL A 321 16.10 29.98 -29.11
N ARG A 322 15.89 31.14 -29.74
CA ARG A 322 16.72 32.33 -29.51
C ARG A 322 16.67 32.76 -28.06
N TYR A 323 15.49 32.80 -27.44
CA TYR A 323 15.35 33.12 -26.02
C TYR A 323 16.15 32.16 -25.12
N ILE A 324 16.14 30.84 -25.41
CA ILE A 324 16.94 29.86 -24.69
C ILE A 324 18.44 30.14 -24.85
N ILE A 325 18.91 30.34 -26.09
CA ILE A 325 20.33 30.61 -26.37
C ILE A 325 20.77 31.90 -25.68
N GLU A 326 19.98 32.97 -25.71
CA GLU A 326 20.29 34.23 -25.04
C GLU A 326 20.44 34.08 -23.52
N ARG A 327 19.64 33.21 -22.91
CA ARG A 327 19.67 32.96 -21.46
C ARG A 327 20.84 32.08 -21.03
N GLU A 328 21.24 31.13 -21.86
CA GLU A 328 22.27 30.13 -21.56
C GLU A 328 23.67 30.55 -22.04
N LYS A 329 23.77 31.44 -23.05
CA LYS A 329 25.07 31.87 -23.57
C LYS A 329 25.82 32.72 -22.54
N PRO A 330 27.16 32.62 -22.48
CA PRO A 330 27.97 33.60 -21.77
C PRO A 330 27.75 35.01 -22.33
N ALA A 331 27.79 36.03 -21.46
CA ALA A 331 27.44 37.40 -21.83
C ALA A 331 28.23 37.96 -23.03
N PHE A 332 29.51 37.58 -23.15
CA PHE A 332 30.43 38.06 -24.19
C PHE A 332 30.35 37.28 -25.52
N CYS A 333 29.65 36.14 -25.55
CA CYS A 333 29.56 35.33 -26.76
C CYS A 333 28.49 35.84 -27.72
N THR A 334 28.76 35.73 -29.02
CA THR A 334 27.79 35.97 -30.09
C THR A 334 27.44 34.66 -30.78
N TYR A 335 26.26 34.58 -31.40
CA TYR A 335 25.85 33.37 -32.10
C TYR A 335 25.08 33.66 -33.38
N ASP A 336 25.16 32.71 -34.31
CA ASP A 336 24.25 32.60 -35.44
C ASP A 336 23.41 31.31 -35.27
N LEU A 337 22.10 31.40 -35.49
CA LEU A 337 21.16 30.27 -35.42
C LEU A 337 20.69 29.91 -36.83
N LEU A 338 20.88 28.64 -37.21
CA LEU A 338 20.45 28.08 -38.49
C LEU A 338 19.51 26.90 -38.23
N ILE A 339 18.28 26.97 -38.74
CA ILE A 339 17.31 25.87 -38.67
C ILE A 339 17.17 25.29 -40.08
N LEU A 340 17.61 24.05 -40.26
CA LEU A 340 17.62 23.34 -41.54
C LEU A 340 16.54 22.25 -41.50
N TYR A 341 15.42 22.49 -42.17
CA TYR A 341 14.36 21.48 -42.30
C TYR A 341 14.78 20.47 -43.37
N ASN A 342 14.94 19.21 -42.95
CA ASN A 342 15.22 18.08 -43.83
C ASN A 342 13.94 17.31 -44.19
#